data_AF-A0A662CUS4-F1
#
_entry.id   AF-A0A662CUS4-F1
#
_cell.length_a   1.000
_cell.length_b   1.000
_cell.length_c   1.000
_cell.angle_alpha   90.00
_cell.angle_beta   90.00
_cell.angle_gamma   90.00
#
_symmetry.space_group_name_H-M   'P 1'
#
loop_
_entity.id
_entity.type
_entity.pdbx_description
1 polymer ?
#
loop_
_entity_poly.entity_id
_entity_poly.type
_entity_poly.pdbx_seq_one_letter_code
_entity_poly.pdbx_strand_id
1 'polypeptide(L)'
;MKRKVLGILVTTLALATSCSIHQEMIELSLKQPNLSEIEDGTYPGSFENHRWYCHVEVEIMSHSYDTIKVLNSANGGNGLYEKLVAHVLEQQSIEVDAVSGATISSNTFLKAVENALE
;
A
#
# COMPACT_ATOMS: atom_id res chain seq x y z
N MET A 1 -4.97 -42.71 -48.62
CA MET A 1 -4.47 -41.35 -48.90
C MET A 1 -4.18 -40.64 -47.58
N LYS A 2 -2.93 -40.21 -47.39
CA LYS A 2 -2.43 -39.54 -46.18
C LYS A 2 -2.79 -38.05 -46.25
N ARG A 3 -3.31 -37.47 -45.17
CA ARG A 3 -3.20 -36.03 -44.91
C ARG A 3 -2.78 -35.83 -43.46
N LYS A 4 -1.48 -35.58 -43.29
CA LYS A 4 -0.89 -34.97 -42.10
C LYS A 4 -1.15 -33.47 -42.20
N VAL A 5 -1.74 -32.86 -41.19
CA VAL A 5 -1.49 -31.44 -40.87
C VAL A 5 -1.27 -31.39 -39.37
N LEU A 6 -0.06 -30.94 -39.04
CA LEU A 6 0.61 -30.94 -37.77
C LEU A 6 0.72 -29.47 -37.35
N GLY A 7 0.34 -29.17 -36.11
CA GLY A 7 0.81 -28.00 -35.36
C GLY A 7 -0.03 -26.74 -35.46
N ILE A 8 -0.85 -26.50 -34.44
CA ILE A 8 -1.01 -25.14 -33.89
C ILE A 8 -0.77 -25.23 -32.37
N LEU A 9 0.40 -24.73 -32.00
CA LEU A 9 0.83 -24.37 -30.66
C LEU A 9 0.34 -22.94 -30.41
N VAL A 10 -0.56 -22.73 -29.45
CA VAL A 10 -0.62 -21.47 -28.69
C VAL A 10 -1.12 -21.81 -27.28
N THR A 11 -0.18 -22.01 -26.38
CA THR A 11 -0.37 -22.00 -24.94
C THR A 11 -0.65 -20.57 -24.49
N THR A 12 -1.91 -20.15 -24.45
CA THR A 12 -2.30 -18.92 -23.76
C THR A 12 -2.94 -19.29 -22.44
N LEU A 13 -2.07 -19.25 -21.43
CA LEU A 13 -2.29 -18.94 -20.04
C LEU A 13 -3.74 -18.54 -19.72
N ALA A 14 -4.44 -19.46 -19.06
CA ALA A 14 -5.72 -19.19 -18.41
C ALA A 14 -5.50 -18.14 -17.31
N LEU A 15 -5.81 -16.86 -17.59
CA LEU A 15 -6.21 -15.94 -16.54
C LEU A 15 -7.72 -15.77 -16.61
N ALA A 16 -8.34 -16.31 -15.57
CA ALA A 16 -9.76 -16.34 -15.35
C ALA A 16 -10.37 -14.95 -15.51
N THR A 17 -11.42 -14.90 -16.32
CA THR A 17 -12.43 -13.85 -16.31
C THR A 17 -13.23 -13.92 -15.02
N SER A 18 -12.80 -13.21 -13.98
CA SER A 18 -13.60 -12.78 -12.82
C SER A 18 -12.69 -11.85 -12.02
N CYS A 19 -12.95 -10.57 -11.84
CA CYS A 19 -14.18 -9.93 -11.40
C CYS A 19 -14.12 -8.49 -11.94
N SER A 20 -15.28 -7.88 -12.19
CA SER A 20 -15.41 -6.44 -12.40
C SER A 20 -14.98 -5.68 -11.14
N ILE A 21 -13.67 -5.61 -10.88
CA ILE A 21 -13.11 -4.63 -9.95
C ILE A 21 -13.12 -3.31 -10.73
N HIS A 22 -14.24 -2.59 -10.67
CA HIS A 22 -14.18 -1.13 -10.71
C HIS A 22 -13.37 -0.71 -9.49
N GLN A 23 -12.05 -0.82 -9.58
CA GLN A 23 -11.13 -0.22 -8.64
C GLN A 23 -11.26 1.26 -8.96
N GLU A 24 -11.98 2.00 -8.12
CA GLU A 24 -11.90 3.46 -8.13
C GLU A 24 -10.41 3.80 -8.12
N MET A 25 -9.93 4.34 -9.23
CA MET A 25 -8.53 4.70 -9.38
C MET A 25 -8.30 5.92 -8.52
N ILE A 26 -7.95 5.67 -7.26
CA ILE A 26 -7.47 6.69 -6.34
C ILE A 26 -5.99 6.87 -6.67
N GLU A 27 -5.71 7.85 -7.54
CA GLU A 27 -4.35 8.30 -7.81
C GLU A 27 -3.90 9.18 -6.63
N LEU A 28 -3.27 8.55 -5.65
CA LEU A 28 -2.61 9.27 -4.56
C LEU A 28 -1.17 9.51 -4.97
N SER A 29 -0.80 10.78 -5.05
CA SER A 29 0.60 11.18 -5.05
C SER A 29 1.10 11.09 -3.61
N LEU A 30 2.04 10.17 -3.39
CA LEU A 30 2.77 10.03 -2.14
C LEU A 30 4.05 10.85 -2.22
N LYS A 31 4.32 11.66 -1.21
CA LYS A 31 5.58 12.39 -1.07
C LYS A 31 6.32 11.90 0.17
N GLN A 32 7.56 11.46 -0.01
CA GLN A 32 8.41 11.06 1.11
C GLN A 32 8.66 12.26 2.06
N PRO A 33 8.32 12.15 3.35
CA PRO A 33 8.63 13.17 4.35
C PRO A 33 10.13 13.28 4.59
N ASN A 34 10.63 14.49 4.85
CA ASN A 34 12.02 14.73 5.24
C ASN A 34 12.18 14.55 6.76
N LEU A 35 12.48 13.33 7.21
CA LEU A 35 12.59 13.00 8.63
C LEU A 35 13.68 13.79 9.37
N SER A 36 14.68 14.32 8.66
CA SER A 36 15.76 15.13 9.26
C SER A 36 15.26 16.47 9.80
N GLU A 37 14.08 16.92 9.38
CA GLU A 37 13.44 18.16 9.82
C GLU A 37 12.37 17.91 10.89
N ILE A 38 12.11 16.65 11.23
CA ILE A 38 11.07 16.25 12.18
C ILE A 38 11.71 15.93 13.53
N GLU A 39 11.18 16.53 14.59
CA GLU A 39 11.63 16.27 15.96
C GLU A 39 11.15 14.90 16.46
N ASP A 40 11.79 14.40 17.52
CA ASP A 40 11.36 13.16 18.15
C ASP A 40 9.98 13.35 18.79
N GLY A 41 9.05 12.43 18.52
CA GLY A 41 7.70 12.56 18.99
C GLY A 41 6.72 11.59 18.35
N THR A 42 5.46 11.72 18.77
CA THR A 42 4.35 10.90 18.28
C THR A 42 3.36 11.78 17.51
N TYR A 43 3.11 11.39 16.27
CA TYR A 43 2.37 12.15 15.27
C TYR A 43 1.13 11.39 14.81
N PRO A 44 -0.08 11.90 15.05
CA PRO A 44 -1.30 11.31 14.52
C PRO A 44 -1.43 11.61 13.03
N GLY A 45 -1.68 10.58 12.24
CA GLY A 45 -1.91 10.68 10.80
C GLY A 45 -3.26 10.09 10.41
N SER A 46 -3.89 10.65 9.38
CA SER A 46 -5.11 10.07 8.85
C SER A 46 -5.29 10.38 7.37
N PHE A 47 -5.94 9.46 6.67
CA PHE A 47 -6.44 9.67 5.32
C PHE A 47 -7.82 9.06 5.21
N GLU A 48 -8.77 9.81 4.64
CA GLU A 48 -10.15 9.38 4.43
C GLU A 48 -10.61 9.75 3.02
N ASN A 49 -11.08 8.76 2.27
CA ASN A 49 -11.69 8.95 0.96
C ASN A 49 -12.81 7.91 0.73
N HIS A 50 -14.05 8.37 0.82
CA HIS A 50 -15.26 7.54 0.68
C HIS A 50 -15.22 6.28 1.56
N ARG A 51 -15.02 5.11 0.95
CA ARG A 51 -14.99 3.82 1.65
C ARG A 51 -13.59 3.44 2.12
N TRP A 52 -12.56 4.21 1.76
CA TRP A 52 -11.17 3.92 2.06
C TRP A 52 -10.66 4.92 3.09
N TYR A 53 -10.30 4.44 4.26
CA TYR A 53 -9.74 5.27 5.32
C TYR A 53 -8.69 4.51 6.12
N CYS A 54 -7.74 5.25 6.69
CA CYS A 54 -6.75 4.73 7.62
C CYS A 54 -6.33 5.84 8.59
N HIS A 55 -6.33 5.52 9.88
CA HIS A 55 -5.83 6.37 10.96
C HIS A 55 -4.62 5.68 11.57
N VAL A 56 -3.55 6.43 11.75
CA VAL A 56 -2.27 5.95 12.24
C VAL A 56 -1.71 6.85 13.32
N GLU A 57 -0.81 6.30 14.12
CA GLU A 57 0.06 7.02 15.03
C GLU A 57 1.49 6.66 14.66
N VAL A 58 2.29 7.65 14.27
CA VAL A 58 3.67 7.50 13.83
C VAL A 58 4.60 8.06 14.89
N GLU A 59 5.52 7.25 15.38
CA GLU A 59 6.54 7.64 16.33
C GLU A 59 7.86 7.83 15.61
N ILE A 60 8.45 9.02 15.77
CA ILE A 60 9.76 9.38 15.24
C ILE A 60 10.74 9.45 16.41
N MET A 61 11.87 8.78 16.26
CA MET A 61 13.00 8.85 17.18
C MET A 61 14.31 8.97 16.40
N SER A 62 15.16 9.90 16.79
CA SER A 62 16.44 10.18 16.13
C SER A 62 16.28 10.33 14.60
N HIS A 63 15.27 11.10 14.18
CA HIS A 63 14.95 11.35 12.76
C HIS A 63 14.65 10.08 11.94
N SER A 64 14.13 9.03 12.57
CA SER A 64 13.76 7.74 11.94
C SER A 64 12.39 7.28 12.43
N TYR A 65 11.67 6.51 11.62
CA TYR A 65 10.46 5.81 12.04
C TYR A 65 10.81 4.75 13.09
N ASP A 66 10.30 4.92 14.31
CA ASP A 66 10.47 3.94 15.39
C ASP A 66 9.30 2.96 15.42
N THR A 67 8.07 3.51 15.51
CA THR A 67 6.86 2.72 15.64
C THR A 67 5.74 3.33 14.78
N ILE A 68 4.94 2.49 14.12
CA ILE A 68 3.73 2.92 13.42
C ILE A 68 2.57 2.04 13.88
N LYS A 69 1.55 2.65 14.49
CA LYS A 69 0.34 1.96 14.93
C LYS A 69 -0.81 2.30 14.01
N VAL A 70 -1.50 1.29 13.50
CA VAL A 70 -2.76 1.49 12.78
C VAL A 70 -3.89 1.48 13.79
N LEU A 71 -4.51 2.63 14.01
CA LEU A 71 -5.58 2.83 14.98
C LEU A 71 -6.93 2.39 14.42
N ASN A 72 -7.20 2.73 13.16
CA ASN A 72 -8.45 2.44 12.48
C ASN A 72 -8.25 2.32 10.97
N SER A 73 -9.00 1.47 10.29
CA SER A 73 -8.93 1.37 8.83
C SER A 73 -10.15 0.71 8.21
N ALA A 74 -10.43 1.05 6.95
CA ALA A 74 -11.57 0.52 6.19
C ALA A 74 -11.59 -1.00 6.04
N ASN A 75 -10.42 -1.65 5.98
CA ASN A 75 -10.32 -3.08 5.74
C ASN A 75 -10.11 -3.91 7.01
N GLY A 76 -10.14 -3.27 8.19
CA GLY A 76 -10.10 -3.93 9.51
C GLY A 76 -8.97 -4.96 9.67
N GLY A 77 -7.82 -4.52 10.20
CA GLY A 77 -6.81 -5.40 10.80
C GLY A 77 -6.33 -6.59 9.95
N ASN A 78 -6.44 -6.51 8.63
CA ASN A 78 -5.85 -7.51 7.75
C ASN A 78 -4.33 -7.42 7.88
N GLY A 79 -3.61 -8.56 7.91
CA GLY A 79 -2.14 -8.62 8.02
C GLY A 79 -1.38 -7.92 6.88
N LEU A 80 -2.09 -7.24 5.97
CA LEU A 80 -1.53 -6.27 5.03
C LEU A 80 -0.86 -5.11 5.78
N TYR A 81 -1.54 -4.49 6.75
CA TYR A 81 -1.00 -3.31 7.43
C TYR A 81 0.23 -3.65 8.27
N GLU A 82 0.26 -4.81 8.92
CA GLU A 82 1.44 -5.29 9.64
C GLU A 82 2.65 -5.43 8.71
N LYS A 83 2.45 -5.97 7.50
CA LYS A 83 3.51 -6.08 6.49
C LYS A 83 3.98 -4.71 6.00
N LEU A 84 3.06 -3.77 5.79
CA LEU A 84 3.41 -2.42 5.36
C LEU A 84 4.15 -1.65 6.46
N VAL A 85 3.70 -1.76 7.71
CA VAL A 85 4.42 -1.18 8.87
C VAL A 85 5.82 -1.77 8.95
N ALA A 86 5.97 -3.09 8.91
CA ALA A 86 7.28 -3.73 8.95
C ALA A 86 8.19 -3.24 7.80
N HIS A 87 7.62 -3.09 6.60
CA HIS A 87 8.37 -2.58 5.45
C HIS A 87 8.81 -1.12 5.64
N VAL A 88 7.93 -0.23 6.10
CA VAL A 88 8.30 1.18 6.38
C VAL A 88 9.37 1.26 7.46
N LEU A 89 9.27 0.47 8.52
CA LEU A 89 10.27 0.45 9.59
C LEU A 89 11.61 -0.14 9.12
N GLU A 90 11.60 -1.12 8.22
CA GLU A 90 12.83 -1.72 7.67
C GLU A 90 13.50 -0.79 6.65
N GLN A 91 12.73 -0.22 5.72
CA GLN A 91 13.25 0.62 4.63
C GLN A 91 13.41 2.08 5.03
N GLN A 92 12.81 2.50 6.15
CA GLN A 92 12.74 3.90 6.59
C GLN A 92 12.17 4.82 5.51
N SER A 93 11.24 4.28 4.71
CA SER A 93 10.65 4.92 3.54
C SER A 93 9.20 4.54 3.39
N ILE A 94 8.38 5.48 2.93
CA ILE A 94 6.97 5.23 2.56
C ILE A 94 6.82 4.97 1.05
N GLU A 95 7.92 4.99 0.29
CA GLU A 95 7.93 4.52 -1.09
C GLU A 95 7.85 2.99 -1.09
N VAL A 96 6.69 2.45 -1.48
CA VAL A 96 6.53 1.01 -1.68
C VAL A 96 6.05 0.75 -3.10
N ASP A 97 6.60 -0.31 -3.71
CA ASP A 97 6.01 -0.85 -4.92
C ASP A 97 4.62 -1.40 -4.57
N ALA A 98 3.59 -0.90 -5.24
CA ALA A 98 2.21 -1.27 -4.96
C ALA A 98 2.04 -2.80 -4.89
N VAL A 99 1.62 -3.30 -3.72
CA VAL A 99 1.32 -4.72 -3.54
C VAL A 99 0.17 -5.09 -4.48
N SER A 100 0.45 -6.01 -5.42
CA SER A 100 -0.53 -6.48 -6.40
C SER A 100 -1.81 -6.96 -5.71
N GLY A 101 -2.94 -6.33 -6.04
CA GLY A 101 -4.26 -6.66 -5.48
C GLY A 101 -4.68 -5.90 -4.20
N ALA A 102 -3.82 -5.05 -3.61
CA ALA A 102 -4.14 -4.25 -2.42
C ALA A 102 -3.75 -2.77 -2.54
N THR A 103 -3.57 -2.28 -3.76
CA THR A 103 -3.03 -0.95 -4.09
C THR A 103 -3.73 0.19 -3.34
N ILE A 104 -5.08 0.23 -3.33
CA ILE A 104 -5.81 1.32 -2.68
C ILE A 104 -5.56 1.33 -1.16
N SER A 105 -5.62 0.15 -0.52
CA SER A 105 -5.42 0.00 0.91
C SER A 105 -4.00 0.36 1.34
N SER A 106 -3.00 -0.04 0.54
CA SER A 106 -1.60 0.34 0.76
C SER A 106 -1.41 1.84 0.63
N ASN A 107 -1.91 2.44 -0.45
CA ASN A 107 -1.78 3.88 -0.68
C ASN A 107 -2.51 4.71 0.40
N THR A 108 -3.67 4.24 0.87
CA THR A 108 -4.43 4.87 1.97
C THR A 108 -3.60 4.89 3.26
N PHE A 109 -2.94 3.79 3.60
CA PHE A 109 -2.05 3.72 4.77
C PHE A 109 -0.84 4.64 4.62
N LEU A 110 -0.14 4.57 3.49
CA LEU A 110 1.06 5.38 3.26
C LEU A 110 0.74 6.86 3.24
N LYS A 111 -0.43 7.24 2.69
CA LYS A 111 -0.89 8.62 2.73
C LYS A 111 -1.23 9.07 4.15
N ALA A 112 -1.78 8.18 4.99
CA ALA A 112 -2.01 8.51 6.40
C ALA A 112 -0.69 8.71 7.15
N VAL A 113 0.36 7.91 6.85
CA VAL A 113 1.71 8.08 7.41
C VAL A 113 2.37 9.38 6.92
N GLU A 114 2.28 9.67 5.63
CA GLU A 114 2.73 10.94 5.04
C GLU A 114 2.07 12.12 5.73
N ASN A 115 0.73 12.11 5.84
CA ASN A 115 -0.04 13.18 6.48
C ASN A 115 0.29 13.35 7.98
N ALA A 116 0.87 12.34 8.65
CA ALA A 116 1.33 12.49 10.03
C ALA A 116 2.56 13.40 10.12
N LEU A 117 3.34 13.50 9.04
CA LEU A 117 4.70 14.04 9.01
C LEU A 117 4.87 15.20 8.00
N GLU A 118 3.79 15.61 7.32
CA GLU A 118 3.76 16.79 6.43
C GLU A 118 3.79 18.13 7.18
#